data_AF-A0A945FLI4-F1
#
_entry.id   AF-A0A945FLI4-F1
#
_cell.length_a   1.000
_cell.length_b   1.000
_cell.length_c   1.000
_cell.angle_alpha   90.00
_cell.angle_beta   90.00
_cell.angle_gamma   90.00
#
_symmetry.space_group_name_H-M   'P 1'
#
loop_
_entity.id
_entity.type
_entity.pdbx_description
1 polymer ?
#
loop_
_entity_poly.entity_id
_entity_poly.type
_entity_poly.pdbx_seq_one_letter_code
_entity_poly.pdbx_strand_id
1 'polypeptide(L)'
;MPTLRRQYTESEDVNYGIKFDFVRQVNSAHLIQTGFVFNQQRYHYTTENFPNVRARNVHFVADGFDLGKNVKPWKFNLYVQDKIEYGGLIANLGLRWDYLNFGRKASMGQALGRSPMYNTFTRAKYELDHMDETTPSVTALGPRVGLSHPITEKLAAHYFIGRSYTFPEARFTHRRSFQSDSPDKDLNNNGMIDPAEVWNTLEVNATSWQPSDGLKPQRSTSMEMGVDWNFVSDYTTSITAHYRRDEGLYGNNNISYWIDPLSGLSIQVNALRNTFWLTARGIELSLKKSFANNFQFALAYNAEWSRDAGGVHYGKYSANWYVMPDADFIANGHYWTNWQVDSSTGAEVPVPLTPAEVADISAKAEANIKAWTDKAGTPGPGAGPWVAPIKTNDDGIWSAAAGQVFSGEPTAHQRQGQLSLQVYYATPNQYGFQLGKVYPFGGLRASLGL
;
A
#
# COMPACT_ATOMS: atom_id res chain seq x y z
N MET A 1 -26.21 -6.42 33.33
CA MET A 1 -25.60 -5.13 33.68
C MET A 1 -25.32 -4.36 32.40
N PRO A 2 -25.43 -3.02 32.35
CA PRO A 2 -25.01 -2.30 31.14
C PRO A 2 -23.50 -2.48 31.03
N THR A 3 -23.05 -3.24 30.03
CA THR A 3 -21.63 -3.39 29.71
C THR A 3 -21.06 -1.99 29.49
N LEU A 4 -20.14 -1.58 30.36
CA LEU A 4 -19.38 -0.34 30.22
C LEU A 4 -18.76 -0.36 28.82
N ARG A 5 -19.23 0.52 27.93
CA ARG A 5 -18.64 0.71 26.60
C ARG A 5 -17.25 1.27 26.79
N ARG A 6 -16.25 0.40 26.78
CA ARG A 6 -14.85 0.78 26.89
C ARG A 6 -14.28 0.83 25.49
N GLN A 7 -14.24 2.04 24.92
CA GLN A 7 -13.42 2.26 23.74
C GLN A 7 -11.94 2.23 24.17
N TYR A 8 -11.14 1.42 23.49
CA TYR A 8 -9.70 1.37 23.73
C TYR A 8 -8.94 1.09 22.44
N THR A 9 -7.65 1.41 22.49
CA THR A 9 -6.67 1.03 21.49
C THR A 9 -5.44 0.55 22.22
N GLU A 10 -4.93 -0.60 21.82
CA GLU A 10 -3.69 -1.19 22.29
C GLU A 10 -2.80 -1.49 21.07
N SER A 11 -1.52 -1.15 21.14
CA SER A 11 -0.59 -1.40 20.06
C SER A 11 0.86 -1.40 20.52
N GLU A 12 1.66 -2.25 19.89
CA GLU A 12 3.11 -2.24 19.95
C GLU A 12 3.64 -2.30 18.51
N ASP A 13 4.64 -1.49 18.18
CA ASP A 13 5.37 -1.53 16.91
C ASP A 13 6.86 -1.39 17.19
N VAL A 14 7.59 -2.50 17.06
CA VAL A 14 9.03 -2.57 17.30
C VAL A 14 9.72 -3.03 16.03
N ASN A 15 10.75 -2.28 15.62
CA ASN A 15 11.51 -2.56 14.41
C ASN A 15 12.97 -2.85 14.75
N TYR A 16 13.44 -4.02 14.35
CA TYR A 16 14.85 -4.43 14.42
C TYR A 16 15.46 -4.34 13.04
N GLY A 17 16.67 -3.80 12.92
CA GLY A 17 17.30 -3.57 11.62
C GLY A 17 18.79 -3.83 11.63
N ILE A 18 19.29 -4.42 10.55
CA ILE A 18 20.72 -4.56 10.25
C ILE A 18 20.96 -3.93 8.89
N LYS A 19 21.96 -3.06 8.80
CA LYS A 19 22.40 -2.44 7.56
C LYS A 19 23.88 -2.67 7.38
N PHE A 20 24.25 -3.06 6.16
CA PHE A 20 25.64 -3.17 5.73
C PHE A 20 25.82 -2.36 4.46
N ASP A 21 26.87 -1.55 4.42
CA ASP A 21 27.25 -0.73 3.28
C ASP A 21 28.75 -0.93 2.99
N PHE A 22 29.09 -1.12 1.73
CA PHE A 22 30.46 -1.24 1.24
C PHE A 22 30.67 -0.28 0.08
N VAL A 23 31.75 0.50 0.14
CA VAL A 23 32.12 1.49 -0.88
C VAL A 23 33.56 1.25 -1.26
N ARG A 24 33.84 1.19 -2.56
CA ARG A 24 35.20 1.03 -3.09
C ARG A 24 35.39 1.78 -4.39
N GLN A 25 36.41 2.64 -4.43
CA GLN A 25 36.98 3.13 -5.68
C GLN A 25 37.73 1.97 -6.35
N VAL A 26 37.18 1.42 -7.44
CA VAL A 26 37.77 0.25 -8.13
C VAL A 26 38.91 0.68 -9.03
N ASN A 27 38.74 1.82 -9.72
CA ASN A 27 39.76 2.48 -10.53
C ASN A 27 39.42 3.99 -10.60
N SER A 28 40.14 4.78 -11.40
CA SER A 28 39.91 6.23 -11.52
C SER A 28 38.54 6.62 -12.08
N ALA A 29 37.86 5.70 -12.78
CA ALA A 29 36.57 5.95 -13.42
C ALA A 29 35.38 5.35 -12.65
N HIS A 30 35.56 4.31 -11.85
CA HIS A 30 34.45 3.57 -11.22
C HIS A 30 34.55 3.58 -9.69
N LEU A 31 33.50 4.09 -9.04
CA LEU A 31 33.25 4.00 -7.61
C LEU A 31 32.02 3.12 -7.38
N ILE A 32 32.26 1.91 -6.88
CA ILE A 32 31.19 0.95 -6.62
C ILE A 32 30.72 1.07 -5.17
N GLN A 33 29.40 1.11 -4.99
CA GLN A 33 28.75 0.98 -3.70
C GLN A 33 27.78 -0.19 -3.72
N THR A 34 27.90 -1.11 -2.76
CA THR A 34 26.96 -2.21 -2.56
C THR A 34 26.52 -2.27 -1.12
N GLY A 35 25.38 -2.91 -0.85
CA GLY A 35 24.93 -3.10 0.50
C GLY A 35 23.63 -3.86 0.60
N PHE A 36 23.26 -4.20 1.83
CA PHE A 36 21.98 -4.79 2.15
C PHE A 36 21.36 -4.18 3.39
N VAL A 37 20.04 -4.29 3.49
CA VAL A 37 19.26 -3.93 4.66
C VAL A 37 18.34 -5.10 4.99
N PHE A 38 18.38 -5.57 6.22
CA PHE A 38 17.38 -6.47 6.78
C PHE A 38 16.60 -5.72 7.85
N ASN A 39 15.28 -5.87 7.86
CA ASN A 39 14.41 -5.28 8.87
C ASN A 39 13.34 -6.30 9.29
N GLN A 40 13.20 -6.52 10.59
CA GLN A 40 12.13 -7.33 11.16
C GLN A 40 11.23 -6.44 12.01
N GLN A 41 9.93 -6.48 11.71
CA GLN A 41 8.93 -5.76 12.49
C GLN A 41 8.23 -6.73 13.44
N ARG A 42 7.95 -6.30 14.66
CA ARG A 42 6.99 -6.90 15.59
C ARG A 42 5.86 -5.91 15.78
N TYR A 43 4.67 -6.29 15.36
CA TYR A 43 3.53 -5.39 15.37
C TYR A 43 2.27 -6.08 15.86
N HIS A 44 1.56 -5.47 16.80
CA HIS A 44 0.15 -5.75 17.03
C HIS A 44 -0.61 -4.46 17.19
N TYR A 45 -1.89 -4.53 16.88
CA TYR A 45 -2.82 -3.43 17.04
C TYR A 45 -4.18 -4.02 17.35
N THR A 46 -4.91 -3.46 18.29
CA THR A 46 -6.29 -3.82 18.57
C THR A 46 -7.02 -2.56 18.99
N THR A 47 -8.15 -2.31 18.37
CA THR A 47 -9.08 -1.26 18.78
C THR A 47 -10.48 -1.82 18.85
N GLU A 48 -11.16 -1.50 19.94
CA GLU A 48 -12.60 -1.66 20.06
C GLU A 48 -13.20 -0.25 20.12
N ASN A 49 -14.15 0.03 19.23
CA ASN A 49 -14.82 1.31 19.16
C ASN A 49 -16.34 1.14 19.05
N PHE A 50 -17.07 2.19 19.42
CA PHE A 50 -18.53 2.23 19.40
C PHE A 50 -18.98 3.43 18.55
N PRO A 51 -19.15 3.28 17.23
CA PRO A 51 -19.50 4.40 16.35
C PRO A 51 -20.82 5.08 16.73
N ASN A 52 -21.72 4.35 17.38
CA ASN A 52 -22.96 4.87 17.93
C ASN A 52 -23.43 3.98 19.09
N VAL A 53 -24.64 4.23 19.58
CA VAL A 53 -25.17 3.52 20.75
C VAL A 53 -25.59 2.06 20.52
N ARG A 54 -25.47 1.54 19.30
CA ARG A 54 -25.78 0.14 18.98
C ARG A 54 -24.57 -0.55 18.35
N ALA A 55 -23.85 0.17 17.49
CA ALA A 55 -22.72 -0.37 16.77
C ALA A 55 -21.48 -0.51 17.66
N ARG A 56 -20.80 -1.64 17.51
CA ARG A 56 -19.47 -1.94 18.02
C ARG A 56 -18.62 -2.46 16.88
N ASN A 57 -17.41 -1.93 16.72
CA ASN A 57 -16.43 -2.48 15.80
C ASN A 57 -15.17 -2.89 16.54
N VAL A 58 -14.58 -3.99 16.10
CA VAL A 58 -13.25 -4.41 16.52
C VAL A 58 -12.38 -4.49 15.28
N HIS A 59 -11.25 -3.79 15.31
CA HIS A 59 -10.21 -3.92 14.30
C HIS A 59 -8.92 -4.34 14.97
N PHE A 60 -8.24 -5.33 14.41
CA PHE A 60 -6.99 -5.79 14.99
C PHE A 60 -6.01 -6.29 13.94
N VAL A 61 -4.74 -6.26 14.31
CA VAL A 61 -3.61 -6.91 13.66
C VAL A 61 -2.96 -7.74 14.76
N ALA A 62 -3.01 -9.05 14.61
CA ALA A 62 -2.44 -9.99 15.56
C ALA A 62 -2.03 -11.27 14.83
N ASP A 63 -1.18 -12.07 15.48
CA ASP A 63 -0.89 -13.42 15.03
C ASP A 63 -2.12 -14.32 15.25
N GLY A 64 -2.90 -14.52 14.18
CA GLY A 64 -4.19 -15.22 14.24
C GLY A 64 -5.27 -14.37 14.92
N PHE A 65 -5.92 -14.94 15.94
CA PHE A 65 -6.95 -14.28 16.77
C PHE A 65 -6.47 -14.02 18.20
N ASP A 66 -5.18 -14.20 18.48
CA ASP A 66 -4.57 -13.97 19.79
C ASP A 66 -4.23 -12.47 19.94
N LEU A 67 -5.21 -11.69 20.42
CA LEU A 67 -5.05 -10.24 20.56
C LEU A 67 -3.89 -9.89 21.49
N GLY A 68 -3.08 -8.90 21.09
CA GLY A 68 -1.84 -8.58 21.79
C GLY A 68 -0.62 -9.31 21.24
N LYS A 69 -0.81 -10.41 20.50
CA LYS A 69 0.31 -11.16 19.93
C LYS A 69 0.80 -10.53 18.63
N ASN A 70 2.10 -10.21 18.63
CA ASN A 70 2.78 -9.57 17.51
C ASN A 70 2.83 -10.45 16.25
N VAL A 71 2.42 -9.88 15.11
CA VAL A 71 2.83 -10.37 13.78
C VAL A 71 4.30 -10.05 13.53
N LYS A 72 4.96 -10.83 12.68
CA LYS A 72 6.42 -10.75 12.46
C LYS A 72 6.85 -10.66 11.00
N PRO A 73 6.34 -9.70 10.20
CA PRO A 73 6.82 -9.50 8.84
C PRO A 73 8.29 -9.06 8.84
N TRP A 74 9.00 -9.40 7.77
CA TRP A 74 10.39 -8.99 7.60
C TRP A 74 10.69 -8.59 6.16
N LYS A 75 11.58 -7.63 6.01
CA LYS A 75 12.02 -7.04 4.74
C LYS A 75 13.51 -7.28 4.56
N PHE A 76 13.90 -7.58 3.33
CA PHE A 76 15.28 -7.66 2.93
C PHE A 76 15.48 -6.90 1.62
N ASN A 77 16.55 -6.14 1.55
CA ASN A 77 16.82 -5.27 0.43
C ASN A 77 18.31 -5.40 0.07
N LEU A 78 18.62 -5.59 -1.19
CA LEU A 78 19.98 -5.68 -1.72
C LEU A 78 20.17 -4.60 -2.78
N TYR A 79 21.31 -3.95 -2.81
CA TYR A 79 21.57 -2.93 -3.83
C TYR A 79 23.03 -2.90 -4.30
N VAL A 80 23.20 -2.48 -5.54
CA VAL A 80 24.48 -2.17 -6.18
C VAL A 80 24.34 -0.84 -6.92
N GLN A 81 25.38 -0.02 -6.84
CA GLN A 81 25.51 1.26 -7.51
C GLN A 81 26.93 1.40 -8.05
N ASP A 82 27.05 1.97 -9.23
CA ASP A 82 28.31 2.36 -9.83
C ASP A 82 28.22 3.85 -10.19
N LYS A 83 29.14 4.64 -9.63
CA LYS A 83 29.39 6.01 -10.05
C LYS A 83 30.56 5.99 -11.03
N ILE A 84 30.25 6.31 -12.27
CA ILE A 84 31.17 6.32 -13.40
C ILE A 84 31.55 7.77 -13.69
N GLU A 85 32.84 8.08 -13.67
CA GLU A 85 33.40 9.38 -14.01
C GLU A 85 34.33 9.26 -15.22
N TYR A 86 33.97 9.88 -16.33
CA TYR A 86 34.75 9.84 -17.56
C TYR A 86 34.64 11.12 -18.36
N GLY A 87 35.76 11.80 -18.64
CA GLY A 87 35.78 13.00 -19.48
C GLY A 87 34.84 14.12 -19.01
N GLY A 88 34.69 14.29 -17.68
CA GLY A 88 33.76 15.22 -17.05
C GLY A 88 32.33 14.71 -16.91
N LEU A 89 31.92 13.69 -17.66
CA LEU A 89 30.62 13.02 -17.47
C LEU A 89 30.61 12.25 -16.15
N ILE A 90 29.52 12.38 -15.40
CA ILE A 90 29.22 11.60 -14.21
C ILE A 90 27.95 10.80 -14.48
N ALA A 91 28.03 9.48 -14.49
CA ALA A 91 26.88 8.59 -14.58
C ALA A 91 26.73 7.81 -13.27
N ASN A 92 25.52 7.75 -12.71
CA ASN A 92 25.18 6.95 -11.55
C ASN A 92 24.21 5.86 -11.98
N LEU A 93 24.68 4.63 -12.05
CA LEU A 93 23.87 3.46 -12.38
C LEU A 93 23.59 2.69 -11.10
N GLY A 94 22.32 2.37 -10.83
CA GLY A 94 21.96 1.64 -9.63
C GLY A 94 20.85 0.64 -9.87
N LEU A 95 20.95 -0.48 -9.16
CA LEU A 95 19.91 -1.50 -9.11
C LEU A 95 19.65 -1.86 -7.65
N ARG A 96 18.39 -1.91 -7.28
CA ARG A 96 17.93 -2.34 -5.96
C ARG A 96 16.91 -3.45 -6.11
N TRP A 97 17.11 -4.54 -5.38
CA TRP A 97 16.13 -5.60 -5.21
C TRP A 97 15.56 -5.52 -3.81
N ASP A 98 14.24 -5.60 -3.70
CA ASP A 98 13.51 -5.51 -2.45
C ASP A 98 12.61 -6.75 -2.30
N TYR A 99 12.52 -7.29 -1.09
CA TYR A 99 11.70 -8.43 -0.73
C TYR A 99 11.02 -8.19 0.63
N LEU A 100 9.74 -8.53 0.73
CA LEU A 100 8.96 -8.50 1.96
C LEU A 100 8.24 -9.82 2.11
N ASN A 101 8.44 -10.45 3.26
CA ASN A 101 7.69 -11.61 3.72
C ASN A 101 6.64 -11.13 4.74
N PHE A 102 5.39 -11.59 4.59
CA PHE A 102 4.32 -11.12 5.48
C PHE A 102 4.42 -11.73 6.88
N GLY A 103 5.12 -12.85 7.07
CA GLY A 103 5.30 -13.47 8.38
C GLY A 103 4.03 -14.13 8.92
N ARG A 104 3.16 -14.62 8.02
CA ARG A 104 1.96 -15.40 8.31
C ARG A 104 1.65 -16.39 7.19
N LYS A 105 0.82 -17.39 7.49
CA LYS A 105 0.24 -18.29 6.47
C LYS A 105 -0.63 -17.54 5.47
N ALA A 106 -0.79 -18.09 4.27
CA ALA A 106 -1.65 -17.55 3.25
C ALA A 106 -3.13 -17.85 3.54
N SER A 107 -4.00 -16.90 3.25
CA SER A 107 -5.44 -17.13 3.25
C SER A 107 -5.79 -18.06 2.08
N MET A 108 -6.66 -19.05 2.33
CA MET A 108 -7.10 -19.95 1.26
C MET A 108 -7.88 -19.20 0.16
N GLY A 109 -8.45 -18.04 0.47
CA GLY A 109 -9.23 -17.28 -0.48
C GLY A 109 -9.74 -15.96 0.08
N GLN A 110 -9.67 -14.91 -0.73
CA GLN A 110 -10.25 -13.63 -0.35
C GLN A 110 -11.79 -13.75 -0.23
N ALA A 111 -12.39 -13.11 0.77
CA ALA A 111 -13.82 -13.26 1.13
C ALA A 111 -14.20 -14.57 1.85
N LEU A 112 -13.26 -15.49 2.09
CA LEU A 112 -13.55 -16.71 2.88
C LEU A 112 -14.07 -16.38 4.28
N GLY A 113 -13.60 -15.30 4.91
CA GLY A 113 -14.15 -14.79 6.18
C GLY A 113 -15.61 -14.34 6.14
N ARG A 114 -16.26 -14.25 4.96
CA ARG A 114 -17.72 -14.00 4.83
C ARG A 114 -18.53 -15.26 4.52
N SER A 115 -17.86 -16.41 4.44
CA SER A 115 -18.54 -17.70 4.32
C SER A 115 -19.34 -18.02 5.60
N PRO A 116 -20.39 -18.86 5.52
CA PRO A 116 -21.22 -19.19 6.67
C PRO A 116 -20.45 -19.76 7.87
N MET A 117 -19.33 -20.46 7.65
CA MET A 117 -18.47 -21.00 8.71
C MET A 117 -17.65 -19.94 9.45
N TYR A 118 -17.17 -18.90 8.77
CA TYR A 118 -16.16 -17.99 9.34
C TYR A 118 -16.67 -16.55 9.54
N ASN A 119 -17.97 -16.31 9.37
CA ASN A 119 -18.50 -14.93 9.36
C ASN A 119 -18.54 -14.23 10.71
N THR A 120 -18.47 -14.94 11.86
CA THR A 120 -18.43 -14.31 13.20
C THR A 120 -17.04 -14.41 13.84
N PHE A 121 -16.70 -13.48 14.74
CA PHE A 121 -15.38 -13.43 15.39
C PHE A 121 -14.99 -14.76 16.06
N THR A 122 -15.91 -15.38 16.80
CA THR A 122 -15.72 -16.63 17.54
C THR A 122 -15.50 -17.84 16.63
N ARG A 123 -16.04 -17.82 15.41
CA ARG A 123 -15.93 -18.91 14.43
C ARG A 123 -14.83 -18.67 13.40
N ALA A 124 -14.52 -17.41 13.07
CA ALA A 124 -13.47 -17.04 12.12
C ALA A 124 -12.08 -17.54 12.52
N LYS A 125 -11.84 -17.81 13.81
CA LYS A 125 -10.59 -18.42 14.30
C LYS A 125 -10.31 -19.81 13.72
N TYR A 126 -11.35 -20.58 13.37
CA TYR A 126 -11.19 -21.91 12.77
C TYR A 126 -10.66 -21.85 11.34
N GLU A 127 -10.70 -20.69 10.67
CA GLU A 127 -10.02 -20.49 9.39
C GLU A 127 -8.50 -20.75 9.52
N LEU A 128 -7.91 -20.46 10.68
CA LEU A 128 -6.47 -20.60 10.92
C LEU A 128 -5.97 -22.05 10.79
N ASP A 129 -6.83 -23.02 11.09
CA ASP A 129 -6.51 -24.45 11.01
C ASP A 129 -6.45 -24.96 9.56
N HIS A 130 -6.91 -24.14 8.61
CA HIS A 130 -7.03 -24.49 7.20
C HIS A 130 -6.27 -23.51 6.30
N MET A 131 -5.53 -22.55 6.85
CA MET A 131 -4.73 -21.63 6.05
C MET A 131 -3.63 -22.37 5.28
N ASP A 132 -3.35 -21.90 4.06
CA ASP A 132 -2.30 -22.44 3.20
C ASP A 132 -0.93 -22.22 3.86
N GLU A 133 -0.14 -23.30 3.95
CA GLU A 133 1.18 -23.32 4.60
C GLU A 133 2.20 -22.40 3.92
N THR A 134 1.93 -21.94 2.70
CA THR A 134 2.75 -20.92 2.04
C THR A 134 2.70 -19.59 2.78
N THR A 135 3.80 -18.86 2.74
CA THR A 135 3.88 -17.52 3.32
C THR A 135 3.82 -16.48 2.21
N PRO A 136 2.79 -15.60 2.17
CA PRO A 136 2.71 -14.54 1.18
C PRO A 136 3.94 -13.63 1.25
N SER A 137 4.46 -13.31 0.07
CA SER A 137 5.61 -12.42 -0.06
C SER A 137 5.53 -11.61 -1.33
N VAL A 138 6.24 -10.49 -1.34
CA VAL A 138 6.25 -9.55 -2.46
C VAL A 138 7.68 -9.11 -2.73
N THR A 139 7.99 -8.89 -3.99
CA THR A 139 9.31 -8.46 -4.42
C THR A 139 9.23 -7.37 -5.47
N ALA A 140 10.27 -6.54 -5.55
CA ALA A 140 10.39 -5.47 -6.52
C ALA A 140 11.85 -5.25 -6.95
N LEU A 141 12.01 -4.72 -8.17
CA LEU A 141 13.31 -4.36 -8.73
C LEU A 141 13.30 -2.88 -9.15
N GLY A 142 14.12 -2.06 -8.50
CA GLY A 142 14.25 -0.62 -8.69
C GLY A 142 15.54 -0.23 -9.41
N PRO A 143 15.53 -0.14 -10.74
CA PRO A 143 16.62 0.48 -11.49
C PRO A 143 16.61 2.00 -11.31
N ARG A 144 17.81 2.60 -11.36
CA ARG A 144 18.01 4.04 -11.41
C ARG A 144 19.22 4.39 -12.27
N VAL A 145 19.08 5.46 -13.04
CA VAL A 145 20.10 6.01 -13.91
C VAL A 145 20.09 7.52 -13.70
N GLY A 146 21.22 8.06 -13.24
CA GLY A 146 21.49 9.49 -13.22
C GLY A 146 22.63 9.79 -14.18
N LEU A 147 22.52 10.87 -14.94
CA LEU A 147 23.56 11.37 -15.82
C LEU A 147 23.76 12.85 -15.50
N SER A 148 25.00 13.29 -15.37
CA SER A 148 25.36 14.70 -15.28
C SER A 148 26.53 14.96 -16.21
N HIS A 149 26.40 15.97 -17.06
CA HIS A 149 27.41 16.33 -18.03
C HIS A 149 27.71 17.83 -17.95
N PRO A 150 28.92 18.24 -17.52
CA PRO A 150 29.38 19.60 -17.70
C PRO A 150 29.64 19.81 -19.19
N ILE A 151 28.79 20.60 -19.82
CA ILE A 151 28.92 20.98 -21.23
C ILE A 151 30.02 22.05 -21.36
N THR A 152 30.10 22.97 -20.40
CA THR A 152 31.16 23.97 -20.26
C THR A 152 31.46 24.22 -18.78
N GLU A 153 32.45 25.06 -18.46
CA GLU A 153 32.71 25.54 -17.09
C GLU A 153 31.51 26.25 -16.44
N LYS A 154 30.54 26.69 -17.25
CA LYS A 154 29.38 27.48 -16.81
C LYS A 154 28.05 26.80 -17.09
N LEU A 155 28.04 25.63 -17.72
CA LEU A 155 26.83 24.96 -18.17
C LEU A 155 26.91 23.47 -17.85
N ALA A 156 25.98 22.96 -17.05
CA ALA A 156 25.85 21.54 -16.76
C ALA A 156 24.43 21.08 -17.07
N ALA A 157 24.30 19.94 -17.75
CA ALA A 157 23.03 19.27 -17.94
C ALA A 157 22.96 18.06 -17.01
N HIS A 158 21.77 17.77 -16.49
CA HIS A 158 21.51 16.58 -15.68
C HIS A 158 20.23 15.88 -16.13
N TYR A 159 20.23 14.56 -16.03
CA TYR A 159 19.10 13.70 -16.33
C TYR A 159 19.01 12.61 -15.26
N PHE A 160 17.80 12.27 -14.86
CA PHE A 160 17.54 11.19 -13.93
C PHE A 160 16.32 10.40 -14.38
N ILE A 161 16.40 9.08 -14.27
CA ILE A 161 15.25 8.18 -14.33
C ILE A 161 15.41 7.11 -13.27
N GLY A 162 14.38 6.88 -12.47
CA GLY A 162 14.42 5.90 -11.41
C GLY A 162 13.06 5.33 -11.10
N ARG A 163 13.05 4.09 -10.60
CA ARG A 163 11.87 3.44 -10.07
C ARG A 163 12.04 3.10 -8.60
N SER A 164 11.15 3.62 -7.76
CA SER A 164 11.07 3.30 -6.33
C SER A 164 9.78 2.53 -6.02
N TYR A 165 9.76 1.85 -4.88
CA TYR A 165 8.63 1.05 -4.44
C TYR A 165 8.29 1.29 -2.99
N THR A 166 6.99 1.39 -2.70
CA THR A 166 6.43 1.42 -1.36
C THR A 166 5.72 0.12 -1.10
N PHE A 167 6.25 -0.67 -0.17
CA PHE A 167 5.72 -1.97 0.19
C PHE A 167 4.50 -1.83 1.12
N PRO A 168 3.56 -2.80 1.10
CA PRO A 168 2.41 -2.76 1.98
C PRO A 168 2.85 -2.82 3.45
N GLU A 169 2.17 -2.04 4.28
CA GLU A 169 2.37 -2.04 5.72
C GLU A 169 1.72 -3.28 6.36
N ALA A 170 2.23 -3.73 7.52
CA ALA A 170 1.69 -4.88 8.24
C ALA A 170 0.18 -4.74 8.54
N ARG A 171 -0.28 -3.52 8.85
CA ARG A 171 -1.71 -3.21 9.05
C ARG A 171 -2.58 -3.46 7.82
N PHE A 172 -2.03 -3.49 6.62
CA PHE A 172 -2.78 -3.73 5.39
C PHE A 172 -2.77 -5.21 4.98
N THR A 173 -1.78 -5.96 5.44
CA THR A 173 -1.62 -7.39 5.14
C THR A 173 -2.18 -8.30 6.23
N HIS A 174 -2.43 -7.81 7.45
CA HIS A 174 -2.86 -8.62 8.59
C HIS A 174 -4.15 -8.16 9.25
N ARG A 175 -4.65 -6.97 8.92
CA ARG A 175 -5.80 -6.41 9.64
C ARG A 175 -7.03 -7.27 9.44
N ARG A 176 -7.69 -7.61 10.53
CA ARG A 176 -9.05 -8.16 10.54
C ARG A 176 -10.00 -7.15 11.15
N SER A 177 -11.26 -7.20 10.74
CA SER A 177 -12.25 -6.19 11.10
C SER A 177 -13.61 -6.82 11.22
N PHE A 178 -14.24 -6.63 12.38
CA PHE A 178 -15.56 -7.14 12.69
C PHE A 178 -16.45 -6.03 13.23
N GLN A 179 -17.77 -6.18 13.04
CA GLN A 179 -18.77 -5.24 13.51
C GLN A 179 -20.06 -5.95 13.92
N SER A 180 -20.80 -5.38 14.86
CA SER A 180 -22.17 -5.76 15.18
C SER A 180 -22.96 -4.57 15.68
N ASP A 181 -24.28 -4.63 15.55
CA ASP A 181 -25.23 -3.74 16.21
C ASP A 181 -25.89 -4.39 17.44
N SER A 182 -25.47 -5.62 17.76
CA SER A 182 -26.03 -6.47 18.81
C SER A 182 -25.01 -6.69 19.95
N PRO A 183 -25.47 -6.83 21.20
CA PRO A 183 -24.61 -7.23 22.31
C PRO A 183 -24.14 -8.69 22.14
N ASP A 184 -23.15 -9.09 22.92
CA ASP A 184 -22.76 -10.51 23.03
C ASP A 184 -23.91 -11.32 23.61
N LYS A 185 -24.01 -12.59 23.19
CA LYS A 185 -25.01 -13.54 23.66
C LYS A 185 -24.38 -14.54 24.62
N ASP A 186 -25.07 -14.84 25.71
CA ASP A 186 -24.77 -16.02 26.52
C ASP A 186 -25.32 -17.23 25.75
N LEU A 187 -24.44 -18.02 25.14
CA LEU A 187 -24.78 -19.12 24.25
C LEU A 187 -25.08 -20.40 25.04
N ASN A 188 -24.37 -20.63 26.15
CA ASN A 188 -24.58 -21.80 27.01
C ASN A 188 -25.69 -21.60 28.06
N ASN A 189 -26.24 -20.39 28.17
CA ASN A 189 -27.29 -19.97 29.10
C ASN A 189 -26.90 -20.14 30.58
N ASN A 190 -25.62 -19.93 30.93
CA ASN A 190 -25.13 -20.04 32.29
C ASN A 190 -25.31 -18.74 33.12
N GLY A 191 -25.83 -17.68 32.51
CA GLY A 191 -26.12 -16.39 33.14
C GLY A 191 -24.99 -15.37 33.04
N MET A 192 -23.89 -15.67 32.33
CA MET A 192 -22.76 -14.76 32.12
C MET A 192 -22.22 -14.87 30.68
N ILE A 193 -21.43 -13.88 30.26
CA ILE A 193 -20.69 -13.95 28.99
C ILE A 193 -19.32 -14.56 29.30
N ASP A 194 -19.10 -15.77 28.81
CA ASP A 194 -17.83 -16.47 28.97
C ASP A 194 -16.73 -15.89 28.05
N PRO A 195 -15.44 -16.11 28.36
CA PRO A 195 -14.34 -15.67 27.49
C PRO A 195 -14.47 -16.14 26.04
N ALA A 196 -15.06 -17.32 25.79
CA ALA A 196 -15.26 -17.84 24.44
C ALA A 196 -16.45 -17.21 23.70
N GLU A 197 -17.32 -16.48 24.42
CA GLU A 197 -18.52 -15.81 23.90
C GLU A 197 -18.30 -14.31 23.69
N VAL A 198 -17.17 -13.77 24.16
CA VAL A 198 -16.76 -12.39 23.91
C VAL A 198 -16.74 -12.16 22.40
N TRP A 199 -17.50 -11.14 21.97
CA TRP A 199 -17.67 -10.74 20.57
C TRP A 199 -18.34 -11.77 19.64
N ASN A 200 -19.10 -12.72 20.18
CA ASN A 200 -19.77 -13.75 19.37
C ASN A 200 -20.83 -13.24 18.39
N THR A 201 -21.30 -12.00 18.55
CA THR A 201 -22.20 -11.35 17.59
C THR A 201 -21.48 -10.45 16.59
N LEU A 202 -20.16 -10.24 16.73
CA LEU A 202 -19.36 -9.48 15.76
C LEU A 202 -19.16 -10.29 14.49
N GLU A 203 -19.61 -9.74 13.35
CA GLU A 203 -19.43 -10.33 12.04
C GLU A 203 -18.33 -9.65 11.23
N VAL A 204 -17.70 -10.35 10.29
CA VAL A 204 -16.71 -9.76 9.38
C VAL A 204 -17.31 -8.54 8.69
N ASN A 205 -16.63 -7.40 8.87
CA ASN A 205 -17.05 -6.13 8.31
C ASN A 205 -16.87 -6.13 6.79
N ALA A 206 -18.02 -6.23 6.10
CA ALA A 206 -18.11 -6.34 4.65
C ALA A 206 -17.51 -5.15 3.89
N THR A 207 -17.43 -3.96 4.49
CA THR A 207 -16.99 -2.73 3.80
C THR A 207 -15.57 -2.30 4.19
N SER A 208 -14.93 -3.02 5.12
CA SER A 208 -13.58 -2.72 5.59
C SER A 208 -12.49 -3.23 4.63
N TRP A 209 -11.23 -2.83 4.89
CA TRP A 209 -10.08 -3.15 4.06
C TRP A 209 -9.59 -4.56 4.39
N GLN A 210 -10.27 -5.59 3.88
CA GLN A 210 -9.79 -6.95 4.09
C GLN A 210 -8.44 -7.14 3.38
N PRO A 211 -7.49 -7.82 4.03
CA PRO A 211 -6.18 -8.05 3.48
C PRO A 211 -6.29 -8.91 2.22
N SER A 212 -5.30 -8.75 1.35
CA SER A 212 -5.16 -9.58 0.15
C SER A 212 -3.72 -10.06 0.07
N ASP A 213 -3.55 -11.36 -0.17
CA ASP A 213 -2.23 -11.98 -0.27
C ASP A 213 -1.55 -11.63 -1.60
N GLY A 214 -2.35 -11.25 -2.60
CA GLY A 214 -1.90 -10.79 -3.92
C GLY A 214 -1.53 -9.30 -4.00
N LEU A 215 -1.42 -8.58 -2.87
CA LEU A 215 -0.97 -7.19 -2.86
C LEU A 215 0.41 -7.07 -3.49
N LYS A 216 0.63 -6.02 -4.28
CA LYS A 216 1.93 -5.67 -4.86
C LYS A 216 2.46 -4.38 -4.23
N PRO A 217 3.77 -4.14 -4.23
CA PRO A 217 4.30 -2.83 -3.85
C PRO A 217 3.75 -1.74 -4.78
N GLN A 218 3.42 -0.58 -4.23
CA GLN A 218 3.16 0.62 -5.03
C GLN A 218 4.46 1.01 -5.71
N ARG A 219 4.42 1.44 -6.97
CA ARG A 219 5.62 1.79 -7.75
C ARG A 219 5.56 3.25 -8.18
N SER A 220 6.69 3.93 -8.09
CA SER A 220 6.85 5.32 -8.51
C SER A 220 7.97 5.38 -9.55
N THR A 221 7.64 5.79 -10.77
CA THR A 221 8.64 6.06 -11.81
C THR A 221 8.83 7.57 -11.90
N SER A 222 10.02 8.05 -11.57
CA SER A 222 10.39 9.45 -11.66
C SER A 222 11.37 9.65 -12.80
N MET A 223 11.21 10.75 -13.53
CA MET A 223 12.08 11.23 -14.59
C MET A 223 12.31 12.71 -14.39
N GLU A 224 13.55 13.15 -14.51
CA GLU A 224 13.92 14.56 -14.41
C GLU A 224 14.97 14.88 -15.48
N MET A 225 14.87 16.07 -16.05
CA MET A 225 15.89 16.63 -16.92
C MET A 225 16.05 18.10 -16.59
N GLY A 226 17.28 18.56 -16.50
CA GLY A 226 17.53 19.96 -16.20
C GLY A 226 18.89 20.45 -16.62
N VAL A 227 19.03 21.76 -16.56
CA VAL A 227 20.23 22.49 -16.96
C VAL A 227 20.50 23.58 -15.95
N ASP A 228 21.74 23.66 -15.51
CA ASP A 228 22.28 24.72 -14.68
C ASP A 228 23.23 25.57 -15.52
N TRP A 229 22.96 26.87 -15.61
CA TRP A 229 23.70 27.80 -16.45
C TRP A 229 24.09 29.08 -15.72
N ASN A 230 25.39 29.27 -15.51
CA ASN A 230 25.97 30.56 -15.18
C ASN A 230 26.11 31.41 -16.45
N PHE A 231 25.07 32.18 -16.77
CA PHE A 231 24.99 32.88 -18.04
C PHE A 231 25.79 34.19 -18.06
N VAL A 232 25.91 34.88 -16.92
CA VAL A 232 26.68 36.12 -16.78
C VAL A 232 27.22 36.24 -15.36
N SER A 233 28.54 36.36 -15.20
CA SER A 233 29.23 36.69 -13.94
C SER A 233 28.64 35.99 -12.70
N ASP A 234 27.85 36.71 -11.90
CA ASP A 234 27.24 36.31 -10.64
C ASP A 234 25.82 35.76 -10.78
N TYR A 235 25.29 35.64 -11.99
CA TYR A 235 23.96 35.14 -12.30
C TYR A 235 23.97 33.67 -12.73
N THR A 236 23.11 32.87 -12.10
CA THR A 236 22.90 31.46 -12.42
C THR A 236 21.41 31.20 -12.60
N THR A 237 21.05 30.50 -13.65
CA THR A 237 19.70 30.00 -13.88
C THR A 237 19.70 28.47 -13.86
N SER A 238 18.65 27.87 -13.29
CA SER A 238 18.38 26.44 -13.38
C SER A 238 16.99 26.23 -13.93
N ILE A 239 16.88 25.29 -14.87
CA ILE A 239 15.60 24.89 -15.46
C ILE A 239 15.52 23.38 -15.35
N THR A 240 14.48 22.87 -14.68
CA THR A 240 14.26 21.43 -14.51
C THR A 240 12.84 21.10 -14.93
N ALA A 241 12.69 20.10 -15.79
CA ALA A 241 11.41 19.48 -16.08
C ALA A 241 11.36 18.11 -15.42
N HIS A 242 10.25 17.81 -14.75
CA HIS A 242 10.07 16.55 -14.03
C HIS A 242 8.76 15.85 -14.44
N TYR A 243 8.77 14.53 -14.36
CA TYR A 243 7.61 13.66 -14.54
C TYR A 243 7.66 12.54 -13.49
N ARG A 244 6.54 12.29 -12.83
CA ARG A 244 6.38 11.20 -11.87
C ARG A 244 5.10 10.43 -12.20
N ARG A 245 5.19 9.10 -12.17
CA ARG A 245 4.04 8.20 -12.31
C ARG A 245 4.01 7.22 -11.16
N ASP A 246 3.00 7.33 -10.31
CA ASP A 246 2.71 6.40 -9.23
C ASP A 246 1.67 5.38 -9.70
N GLU A 247 1.91 4.08 -9.49
CA GLU A 247 1.04 3.03 -10.00
C GLU A 247 0.83 1.93 -8.96
N GLY A 248 -0.32 1.27 -9.07
CA GLY A 248 -0.72 0.22 -8.14
C GLY A 248 -0.97 0.76 -6.74
N LEU A 249 -1.50 1.98 -6.60
CA LEU A 249 -1.91 2.52 -5.31
C LEU A 249 -3.07 1.69 -4.74
N TYR A 250 -3.10 1.54 -3.42
CA TYR A 250 -4.10 0.69 -2.76
C TYR A 250 -5.48 1.35 -2.78
N GLY A 251 -6.51 0.57 -3.14
CA GLY A 251 -7.91 0.97 -3.10
C GLY A 251 -8.76 0.00 -2.28
N ASN A 252 -9.85 0.51 -1.70
CA ASN A 252 -10.77 -0.26 -0.86
C ASN A 252 -12.11 -0.60 -1.53
N ASN A 253 -12.34 -0.11 -2.75
CA ASN A 253 -13.56 -0.35 -3.51
C ASN A 253 -13.46 -1.57 -4.44
N ASN A 254 -12.52 -2.49 -4.16
CA ASN A 254 -12.46 -3.76 -4.90
C ASN A 254 -13.35 -4.76 -4.17
N ILE A 255 -14.19 -5.48 -4.91
CA ILE A 255 -15.12 -6.42 -4.30
C ILE A 255 -14.64 -7.85 -4.53
N SER A 256 -14.69 -8.65 -3.48
CA SER A 256 -14.54 -10.11 -3.56
C SER A 256 -15.81 -10.78 -3.08
N TYR A 257 -16.21 -11.84 -3.76
CA TYR A 257 -17.40 -12.61 -3.46
C TYR A 257 -17.01 -14.03 -3.06
N TRP A 258 -17.55 -14.52 -1.96
CA TRP A 258 -17.62 -15.94 -1.69
C TRP A 258 -18.85 -16.51 -2.41
N ILE A 259 -18.67 -17.53 -3.24
CA ILE A 259 -19.77 -18.27 -3.86
C ILE A 259 -20.08 -19.48 -2.99
N ASP A 260 -21.15 -19.37 -2.22
CA ASP A 260 -21.52 -20.40 -1.26
C ASP A 260 -22.11 -21.64 -1.96
N PRO A 261 -21.52 -22.84 -1.79
CA PRO A 261 -21.99 -24.04 -2.48
C PRO A 261 -23.36 -24.52 -1.97
N LEU A 262 -23.69 -24.26 -0.70
CA LEU A 262 -24.96 -24.72 -0.12
C LEU A 262 -26.15 -23.85 -0.57
N SER A 263 -26.03 -22.52 -0.43
CA SER A 263 -27.11 -21.57 -0.75
C SER A 263 -27.10 -21.06 -2.20
N GLY A 264 -25.96 -21.16 -2.89
CA GLY A 264 -25.76 -20.56 -4.22
C GLY A 264 -25.62 -19.03 -4.21
N LEU A 265 -25.63 -18.40 -3.03
CA LEU A 265 -25.52 -16.95 -2.90
C LEU A 265 -24.07 -16.46 -3.08
N SER A 266 -23.94 -15.24 -3.58
CA SER A 266 -22.66 -14.51 -3.63
C SER A 266 -22.56 -13.55 -2.45
N ILE A 267 -21.63 -13.79 -1.53
CA ILE A 267 -21.47 -12.99 -0.31
C ILE A 267 -20.26 -12.08 -0.47
N GLN A 268 -20.50 -10.77 -0.46
CA GLN A 268 -19.47 -9.78 -0.79
C GLN A 268 -18.62 -9.32 0.40
N VAL A 269 -17.39 -8.91 0.08
CA VAL A 269 -16.48 -8.16 0.96
C VAL A 269 -15.64 -7.17 0.17
N ASN A 270 -15.30 -6.05 0.79
CA ASN A 270 -14.32 -5.11 0.29
C ASN A 270 -12.89 -5.64 0.54
N ALA A 271 -12.10 -5.58 -0.51
CA ALA A 271 -10.78 -6.14 -0.62
C ALA A 271 -9.77 -5.02 -0.88
N LEU A 272 -8.69 -5.00 -0.11
CA LEU A 272 -7.57 -4.13 -0.40
C LEU A 272 -6.79 -4.68 -1.59
N ARG A 273 -6.66 -3.92 -2.69
CA ARG A 273 -5.85 -4.28 -3.87
C ARG A 273 -5.17 -3.06 -4.48
N ASN A 274 -4.22 -3.31 -5.35
CA ASN A 274 -3.62 -2.30 -6.22
C ASN A 274 -4.64 -1.86 -7.27
N THR A 275 -5.17 -0.64 -7.13
CA THR A 275 -6.34 -0.17 -7.89
C THR A 275 -6.07 1.09 -8.68
N PHE A 276 -5.21 2.01 -8.24
CA PHE A 276 -5.10 3.32 -8.90
C PHE A 276 -3.70 3.62 -9.41
N TRP A 277 -3.63 4.62 -10.28
CA TRP A 277 -2.38 5.24 -10.71
C TRP A 277 -2.56 6.76 -10.75
N LEU A 278 -1.48 7.49 -10.50
CA LEU A 278 -1.39 8.93 -10.51
C LEU A 278 -0.21 9.37 -11.37
N THR A 279 -0.30 10.57 -11.93
CA THR A 279 0.81 11.19 -12.63
C THR A 279 0.93 12.65 -12.22
N ALA A 280 2.17 13.09 -12.03
CA ALA A 280 2.52 14.49 -11.87
C ALA A 280 3.58 14.85 -12.92
N ARG A 281 3.52 16.07 -13.43
CA ARG A 281 4.55 16.64 -14.30
C ARG A 281 4.70 18.10 -14.00
N GLY A 282 5.90 18.64 -14.17
CA GLY A 282 6.12 20.03 -13.84
C GLY A 282 7.42 20.58 -14.41
N ILE A 283 7.55 21.89 -14.24
CA ILE A 283 8.73 22.67 -14.59
C ILE A 283 9.09 23.52 -13.37
N GLU A 284 10.37 23.51 -13.04
CA GLU A 284 10.98 24.31 -12.00
C GLU A 284 11.98 25.27 -12.66
N LEU A 285 11.87 26.53 -12.30
CA LEU A 285 12.75 27.60 -12.77
C LEU A 285 13.36 28.25 -11.55
N SER A 286 14.68 28.43 -11.56
CA SER A 286 15.36 29.24 -10.55
C SER A 286 16.28 30.24 -11.24
N LEU A 287 16.27 31.49 -10.77
CA LEU A 287 17.21 32.52 -11.17
C LEU A 287 17.83 33.10 -9.91
N LYS A 288 19.14 32.99 -9.80
CA LYS A 288 19.93 33.50 -8.68
C LYS A 288 20.94 34.50 -9.18
N LYS A 289 21.06 35.60 -8.46
CA LYS A 289 22.19 36.52 -8.53
C LYS A 289 22.94 36.45 -7.22
N SER A 290 24.19 36.03 -7.25
CA SER A 290 25.08 36.02 -6.09
C SER A 290 25.35 37.46 -5.63
N PHE A 291 25.77 37.62 -4.38
CA PHE A 291 26.02 38.95 -3.84
C PHE A 291 27.18 39.64 -4.57
N ALA A 292 26.84 40.65 -5.36
CA ALA A 292 27.77 41.53 -6.04
C ALA A 292 27.10 42.88 -6.29
N ASN A 293 27.88 43.97 -6.32
CA ASN A 293 27.34 45.33 -6.47
C ASN A 293 26.21 45.62 -5.46
N ASN A 294 26.41 45.20 -4.20
CA ASN A 294 25.53 45.46 -3.05
C ASN A 294 24.17 44.75 -3.06
N PHE A 295 23.96 43.79 -3.97
CA PHE A 295 22.67 43.14 -4.14
C PHE A 295 22.80 41.66 -4.50
N GLN A 296 21.89 40.85 -3.95
CA GLN A 296 21.62 39.48 -4.35
C GLN A 296 20.11 39.25 -4.43
N PHE A 297 19.71 38.29 -5.26
CA PHE A 297 18.33 37.80 -5.24
C PHE A 297 18.27 36.34 -5.66
N ALA A 298 17.20 35.68 -5.25
CA ALA A 298 16.82 34.37 -5.71
C ALA A 298 15.33 34.41 -6.05
N LEU A 299 15.01 34.09 -7.30
CA LEU A 299 13.66 33.89 -7.81
C LEU A 299 13.49 32.41 -8.08
N ALA A 300 12.41 31.80 -7.61
CA ALA A 300 12.05 30.44 -7.96
C ALA A 300 10.57 30.34 -8.32
N TYR A 301 10.29 29.62 -9.40
CA TYR A 301 8.94 29.35 -9.88
C TYR A 301 8.79 27.87 -10.18
N ASN A 302 7.77 27.26 -9.56
CA ASN A 302 7.43 25.86 -9.76
C ASN A 302 6.01 25.78 -10.31
N ALA A 303 5.86 25.15 -11.47
CA ALA A 303 4.57 24.82 -12.04
C ALA A 303 4.40 23.32 -12.11
N GLU A 304 3.37 22.79 -11.46
CA GLU A 304 3.04 21.38 -11.45
C GLU A 304 1.61 21.15 -11.97
N TRP A 305 1.48 20.10 -12.76
CA TRP A 305 0.23 19.52 -13.20
C TRP A 305 0.14 18.11 -12.63
N SER A 306 -0.69 17.96 -11.61
CA SER A 306 -1.02 16.67 -11.03
C SER A 306 -2.38 16.20 -11.55
N ARG A 307 -2.47 14.89 -11.74
CA ARG A 307 -3.72 14.21 -12.07
C ARG A 307 -4.10 13.31 -10.91
N ASP A 308 -5.27 13.55 -10.35
CA ASP A 308 -5.94 12.62 -9.46
C ASP A 308 -6.45 11.41 -10.25
N ALA A 309 -6.47 10.24 -9.61
CA ALA A 309 -6.83 8.97 -10.22
C ALA A 309 -8.27 8.99 -10.73
N GLY A 310 -9.14 9.86 -10.20
CA GLY A 310 -10.49 10.10 -10.72
C GLY A 310 -11.35 8.84 -10.77
N GLY A 311 -11.08 7.85 -9.90
CA GLY A 311 -11.73 6.54 -9.93
C GLY A 311 -11.26 5.61 -11.07
N VAL A 312 -10.18 5.93 -11.78
CA VAL A 312 -9.65 5.06 -12.85
C VAL A 312 -8.90 3.87 -12.26
N HIS A 313 -9.47 2.71 -12.54
CA HIS A 313 -9.06 1.41 -12.08
C HIS A 313 -7.87 0.85 -12.90
N TYR A 314 -6.88 0.26 -12.23
CA TYR A 314 -5.58 -0.18 -12.76
C TYR A 314 -5.58 -1.67 -13.13
N GLY A 315 -5.74 -1.96 -14.42
CA GLY A 315 -5.50 -3.28 -15.02
C GLY A 315 -6.41 -4.42 -14.50
N LYS A 316 -6.02 -5.68 -14.74
CA LYS A 316 -6.78 -6.89 -14.33
C LYS A 316 -7.09 -6.98 -12.83
N TYR A 317 -6.41 -6.21 -12.00
CA TYR A 317 -6.47 -6.29 -10.52
C TYR A 317 -7.58 -5.44 -9.89
N SER A 318 -8.27 -4.62 -10.67
CA SER A 318 -9.47 -3.88 -10.26
C SER A 318 -10.80 -4.62 -10.51
N ALA A 319 -10.75 -5.83 -11.07
CA ALA A 319 -11.92 -6.65 -11.30
C ALA A 319 -12.57 -7.08 -9.97
N ASN A 320 -13.87 -7.38 -10.02
CA ASN A 320 -14.52 -8.16 -8.97
C ASN A 320 -13.93 -9.56 -8.99
N TRP A 321 -13.63 -10.11 -7.81
CA TRP A 321 -13.14 -11.49 -7.70
C TRP A 321 -14.17 -12.38 -7.05
N TYR A 322 -14.14 -13.64 -7.41
CA TYR A 322 -15.11 -14.62 -6.97
C TYR A 322 -14.32 -15.84 -6.53
N VAL A 323 -14.55 -16.26 -5.30
CA VAL A 323 -13.86 -17.34 -4.62
C VAL A 323 -14.85 -18.45 -4.39
N MET A 324 -14.49 -19.65 -4.85
CA MET A 324 -15.39 -20.79 -4.98
C MET A 324 -14.66 -22.02 -4.44
N PRO A 325 -15.25 -22.78 -3.52
CA PRO A 325 -14.73 -24.09 -3.15
C PRO A 325 -15.06 -25.12 -4.24
N ASP A 326 -14.23 -26.16 -4.35
CA ASP A 326 -14.50 -27.38 -5.12
C ASP A 326 -14.89 -28.55 -4.20
N ALA A 327 -15.07 -29.74 -4.79
CA ALA A 327 -15.43 -30.93 -4.02
C ALA A 327 -14.37 -31.33 -2.97
N ASP A 328 -13.08 -31.11 -3.24
CA ASP A 328 -11.98 -31.47 -2.32
C ASP A 328 -12.04 -30.60 -1.07
N PHE A 329 -12.32 -29.29 -1.22
CA PHE A 329 -12.50 -28.38 -0.09
C PHE A 329 -13.57 -28.88 0.89
N ILE A 330 -14.70 -29.37 0.36
CA ILE A 330 -15.79 -29.93 1.17
C ILE A 330 -15.37 -31.27 1.80
N ALA A 331 -14.80 -32.18 1.01
CA ALA A 331 -14.44 -33.52 1.44
C ALA A 331 -13.36 -33.54 2.54
N ASN A 332 -12.47 -32.55 2.53
CA ASN A 332 -11.42 -32.36 3.54
C ASN A 332 -11.91 -31.67 4.83
N GLY A 333 -13.22 -31.38 4.93
CA GLY A 333 -13.83 -30.82 6.14
C GLY A 333 -13.62 -29.31 6.31
N HIS A 334 -13.18 -28.59 5.27
CA HIS A 334 -13.00 -27.14 5.34
C HIS A 334 -14.33 -26.36 5.27
N TYR A 335 -15.43 -27.04 4.97
CA TYR A 335 -16.78 -26.46 4.91
C TYR A 335 -17.70 -27.09 5.96
N TRP A 336 -18.37 -26.23 6.72
CA TRP A 336 -19.36 -26.59 7.71
C TRP A 336 -20.34 -25.41 7.90
N THR A 337 -21.57 -25.71 8.29
CA THR A 337 -22.63 -24.68 8.46
C THR A 337 -23.36 -24.81 9.78
N ASN A 338 -22.98 -25.78 10.61
CA ASN A 338 -23.56 -26.05 11.91
C ASN A 338 -22.47 -26.16 12.98
N TRP A 339 -22.84 -25.89 14.22
CA TRP A 339 -21.94 -25.90 15.37
C TRP A 339 -22.71 -26.28 16.64
N GLN A 340 -21.99 -26.83 17.60
CA GLN A 340 -22.48 -27.06 18.96
C GLN A 340 -21.91 -26.01 19.89
N VAL A 341 -22.67 -25.65 20.92
CA VAL A 341 -22.17 -24.78 21.99
C VAL A 341 -21.67 -25.67 23.11
N ASP A 342 -20.40 -25.52 23.47
CA ASP A 342 -19.82 -26.20 24.62
C ASP A 342 -20.50 -25.70 25.91
N SER A 343 -21.13 -26.62 26.64
CA SER A 343 -21.93 -26.29 27.82
C SER A 343 -21.14 -25.67 28.98
N SER A 344 -19.82 -25.81 28.99
CA SER A 344 -18.95 -25.34 30.08
C SER A 344 -18.26 -24.02 29.78
N THR A 345 -18.05 -23.71 28.50
CA THR A 345 -17.26 -22.54 28.05
C THR A 345 -18.03 -21.59 27.15
N GLY A 346 -19.17 -22.01 26.59
CA GLY A 346 -19.92 -21.22 25.60
C GLY A 346 -19.27 -21.21 24.22
N ALA A 347 -18.19 -21.98 24.01
CA ALA A 347 -17.48 -22.02 22.73
C ALA A 347 -18.35 -22.65 21.64
N GLU A 348 -18.43 -22.00 20.48
CA GLU A 348 -19.00 -22.57 19.27
C GLU A 348 -17.99 -23.54 18.65
N VAL A 349 -18.32 -24.84 18.61
CA VAL A 349 -17.50 -25.92 18.08
C VAL A 349 -18.10 -26.43 16.76
N PRO A 350 -17.37 -26.39 15.63
CA PRO A 350 -17.87 -26.86 14.34
C PRO A 350 -18.38 -28.30 14.39
N VAL A 351 -19.52 -28.55 13.76
CA VAL A 351 -20.03 -29.91 13.54
C VAL A 351 -19.66 -30.34 12.12
N PRO A 352 -18.87 -31.41 11.94
CA PRO A 352 -18.56 -31.93 10.62
C PRO A 352 -19.81 -32.34 9.84
N LEU A 353 -19.77 -32.15 8.53
CA LEU A 353 -20.82 -32.61 7.63
C LEU A 353 -20.92 -34.15 7.65
N THR A 354 -22.14 -34.66 7.52
CA THR A 354 -22.38 -36.08 7.28
C THR A 354 -21.91 -36.49 5.88
N PRO A 355 -21.63 -37.78 5.61
CA PRO A 355 -21.22 -38.23 4.27
C PRO A 355 -22.22 -37.88 3.15
N ALA A 356 -23.52 -37.86 3.47
CA ALA A 356 -24.57 -37.48 2.52
C ALA A 356 -24.52 -35.97 2.20
N GLU A 357 -24.31 -35.13 3.22
CA GLU A 357 -24.15 -33.68 3.03
C GLU A 357 -22.87 -33.34 2.27
N VAL A 358 -21.76 -34.03 2.56
CA VAL A 358 -20.51 -33.89 1.78
C VAL A 358 -20.79 -34.17 0.30
N ALA A 359 -21.43 -35.29 -0.03
CA ALA A 359 -21.72 -35.65 -1.42
C ALA A 359 -22.61 -34.61 -2.13
N ASP A 360 -23.68 -34.14 -1.46
CA ASP A 360 -24.60 -33.13 -2.03
C ASP A 360 -23.91 -31.77 -2.23
N ILE A 361 -23.19 -31.27 -1.22
CA ILE A 361 -22.54 -29.96 -1.26
C ILE A 361 -21.35 -29.97 -2.23
N SER A 362 -20.57 -31.05 -2.29
CA SER A 362 -19.51 -31.22 -3.29
C SER A 362 -20.07 -31.16 -4.72
N ALA A 363 -21.20 -31.81 -5.00
CA ALA A 363 -21.82 -31.74 -6.31
C ALA A 363 -22.26 -30.31 -6.69
N LYS A 364 -22.78 -29.54 -5.71
CA LYS A 364 -23.13 -28.13 -5.90
C LYS A 364 -21.92 -27.22 -6.11
N ALA A 365 -20.84 -27.48 -5.37
CA ALA A 365 -19.55 -26.78 -5.53
C ALA A 365 -19.01 -26.92 -6.96
N GLU A 366 -18.96 -28.14 -7.49
CA GLU A 366 -18.55 -28.42 -8.87
C GLU A 366 -19.49 -27.79 -9.91
N ALA A 367 -20.81 -27.84 -9.66
CA ALA A 367 -21.79 -27.20 -10.54
C ALA A 367 -21.58 -25.68 -10.63
N ASN A 368 -21.21 -25.03 -9.51
CA ASN A 368 -20.87 -23.62 -9.49
C ASN A 368 -19.63 -23.34 -10.35
N ILE A 369 -18.53 -24.08 -10.16
CA ILE A 369 -17.29 -23.91 -10.95
C ILE A 369 -17.56 -24.11 -12.44
N LYS A 370 -18.34 -25.14 -12.79
CA LYS A 370 -18.75 -25.39 -14.17
C LYS A 370 -19.57 -24.22 -14.74
N ALA A 371 -20.57 -23.74 -14.00
CA ALA A 371 -21.42 -22.62 -14.45
C ALA A 371 -20.62 -21.35 -14.72
N TRP A 372 -19.54 -21.12 -13.96
CA TRP A 372 -18.62 -20.02 -14.19
C TRP A 372 -17.70 -20.24 -15.39
N THR A 373 -17.22 -21.47 -15.57
CA THR A 373 -16.42 -21.86 -16.72
C THR A 373 -17.22 -21.69 -18.01
N ASP A 374 -18.50 -22.08 -18.02
CA ASP A 374 -19.40 -21.94 -19.17
C ASP A 374 -19.69 -20.46 -19.51
N LYS A 375 -19.60 -19.55 -18.52
CA LYS A 375 -19.75 -18.09 -18.74
C LYS A 375 -18.49 -17.43 -19.27
N ALA A 376 -17.33 -18.07 -19.20
CA ALA A 376 -16.05 -17.46 -19.57
C ALA A 376 -16.09 -16.88 -21.00
N GLY A 377 -15.58 -15.66 -21.16
CA GLY A 377 -15.60 -14.94 -22.44
C GLY A 377 -16.91 -14.21 -22.75
N THR A 378 -18.00 -14.47 -22.03
CA THR A 378 -19.24 -13.68 -22.17
C THR A 378 -19.13 -12.35 -21.41
N PRO A 379 -19.91 -11.32 -21.77
CA PRO A 379 -19.91 -10.04 -21.06
C PRO A 379 -20.24 -10.20 -19.57
N GLY A 380 -19.34 -9.71 -18.70
CA GLY A 380 -19.51 -9.69 -17.25
C GLY A 380 -19.94 -8.32 -16.71
N PRO A 381 -20.24 -8.23 -15.40
CA PRO A 381 -20.55 -6.96 -14.76
C PRO A 381 -19.36 -6.00 -14.85
N GLY A 382 -19.61 -4.78 -15.33
CA GLY A 382 -18.60 -3.71 -15.47
C GLY A 382 -17.60 -3.96 -16.60
N ALA A 383 -17.88 -3.51 -17.83
CA ALA A 383 -16.94 -3.31 -18.94
C ALA A 383 -15.87 -4.40 -19.27
N GLY A 384 -16.02 -5.65 -18.83
CA GLY A 384 -15.07 -6.75 -19.10
C GLY A 384 -15.73 -8.12 -19.08
N PRO A 385 -15.16 -9.14 -19.77
CA PRO A 385 -15.74 -10.48 -19.81
C PRO A 385 -15.54 -11.24 -18.50
N TRP A 386 -16.35 -12.27 -18.29
CA TRP A 386 -16.06 -13.29 -17.28
C TRP A 386 -14.77 -14.04 -17.63
N VAL A 387 -13.91 -14.27 -16.65
CA VAL A 387 -12.70 -15.09 -16.79
C VAL A 387 -12.99 -16.48 -16.24
N ALA A 388 -12.51 -17.52 -16.91
CA ALA A 388 -12.61 -18.90 -16.41
C ALA A 388 -11.97 -19.00 -15.01
N PRO A 389 -12.59 -19.73 -14.06
CA PRO A 389 -11.99 -20.00 -12.76
C PRO A 389 -10.64 -20.70 -12.90
N ILE A 390 -9.70 -20.34 -12.03
CA ILE A 390 -8.42 -21.02 -11.87
C ILE A 390 -8.31 -21.56 -10.44
N LYS A 391 -7.82 -22.80 -10.28
CA LYS A 391 -7.50 -23.35 -8.97
C LYS A 391 -6.33 -22.56 -8.38
N THR A 392 -6.52 -22.02 -7.18
CA THR A 392 -5.55 -21.11 -6.54
C THR A 392 -4.70 -21.77 -5.48
N ASN A 393 -5.13 -22.91 -4.95
CA ASN A 393 -4.38 -23.71 -3.98
C ASN A 393 -4.79 -25.19 -4.06
N ASP A 394 -4.05 -26.03 -3.34
CA ASP A 394 -4.29 -27.47 -3.30
C ASP A 394 -5.49 -27.84 -2.43
N ASP A 395 -5.92 -26.94 -1.52
CA ASP A 395 -7.07 -27.14 -0.62
C ASP A 395 -8.44 -27.00 -1.30
N GLY A 396 -8.47 -26.83 -2.62
CA GLY A 396 -9.71 -26.84 -3.38
C GLY A 396 -10.39 -25.48 -3.56
N ILE A 397 -9.66 -24.38 -3.39
CA ILE A 397 -10.19 -23.05 -3.71
C ILE A 397 -9.88 -22.68 -5.16
N TRP A 398 -10.91 -22.17 -5.82
CA TRP A 398 -10.86 -21.59 -7.15
C TRP A 398 -11.16 -20.10 -7.08
N SER A 399 -10.52 -19.32 -7.95
CA SER A 399 -10.85 -17.92 -8.13
C SER A 399 -11.10 -17.55 -9.58
N ALA A 400 -12.06 -16.66 -9.79
CA ALA A 400 -12.36 -16.06 -11.07
C ALA A 400 -12.42 -14.54 -10.94
N ALA A 401 -12.14 -13.85 -12.04
CA ALA A 401 -12.27 -12.40 -12.11
C ALA A 401 -13.39 -12.02 -13.10
N ALA A 402 -14.11 -10.95 -12.79
CA ALA A 402 -15.04 -10.33 -13.72
C ALA A 402 -14.96 -8.81 -13.64
N GLY A 403 -14.87 -8.18 -14.80
CA GLY A 403 -15.06 -6.74 -14.94
C GLY A 403 -13.84 -5.82 -14.82
N GLN A 404 -14.15 -4.54 -14.98
CA GLN A 404 -13.38 -3.29 -14.99
C GLN A 404 -12.00 -3.32 -15.65
N VAL A 405 -11.99 -2.93 -16.93
CA VAL A 405 -10.82 -2.31 -17.59
C VAL A 405 -11.22 -0.88 -17.95
N PHE A 406 -10.69 0.12 -17.24
CA PHE A 406 -10.73 1.50 -17.68
C PHE A 406 -9.32 1.91 -18.11
N SER A 407 -9.08 1.93 -19.42
CA SER A 407 -7.83 2.41 -20.01
C SER A 407 -7.96 3.79 -20.65
N GLY A 408 -9.08 4.48 -20.45
CA GLY A 408 -9.29 5.82 -20.99
C GLY A 408 -8.43 6.87 -20.28
N GLU A 409 -7.90 7.82 -21.05
CA GLU A 409 -7.36 9.07 -20.51
C GLU A 409 -8.53 9.96 -20.05
N PRO A 410 -8.69 10.25 -18.75
CA PRO A 410 -9.65 11.21 -18.24
C PRO A 410 -9.11 12.64 -18.30
N THR A 411 -10.03 13.59 -18.38
CA THR A 411 -9.85 14.98 -18.79
C THR A 411 -9.70 16.00 -17.64
N ALA A 412 -9.51 15.57 -16.39
CA ALA A 412 -9.49 16.47 -15.23
C ALA A 412 -8.07 16.93 -14.83
N HIS A 413 -7.88 18.24 -14.69
CA HIS A 413 -6.59 18.89 -14.44
C HIS A 413 -6.58 19.62 -13.08
N GLN A 414 -5.69 19.25 -12.16
CA GLN A 414 -5.28 20.13 -11.06
C GLN A 414 -3.96 20.80 -11.46
N ARG A 415 -3.95 22.14 -11.42
CA ARG A 415 -2.76 22.95 -11.71
C ARG A 415 -2.38 23.68 -10.44
N GLN A 416 -1.13 23.55 -10.03
CA GLN A 416 -0.59 24.30 -8.91
C GLN A 416 0.65 25.05 -9.38
N GLY A 417 0.67 26.35 -9.13
CA GLY A 417 1.82 27.22 -9.40
C GLY A 417 2.25 27.86 -8.10
N GLN A 418 3.54 27.74 -7.76
CA GLN A 418 4.14 28.39 -6.62
C GLN A 418 5.24 29.32 -7.11
N LEU A 419 5.15 30.58 -6.73
CA LEU A 419 6.18 31.59 -6.95
C LEU A 419 6.79 31.95 -5.59
N SER A 420 8.11 32.01 -5.53
CA SER A 420 8.82 32.55 -4.37
C SER A 420 9.90 33.52 -4.82
N LEU A 421 10.03 34.62 -4.09
CA LEU A 421 11.05 35.64 -4.34
C LEU A 421 11.76 35.99 -3.04
N GLN A 422 13.08 35.89 -3.05
CA GLN A 422 13.94 36.36 -1.97
C GLN A 422 14.91 37.42 -2.50
N VAL A 423 14.96 38.55 -1.83
CA VAL A 423 15.80 39.69 -2.20
C VAL A 423 16.62 40.12 -0.99
N TYR A 424 17.91 40.36 -1.20
CA TYR A 424 18.77 40.91 -0.16
C TYR A 424 19.68 42.01 -0.72
N TYR A 425 19.63 43.17 -0.08
CA TYR A 425 20.40 44.36 -0.41
C TYR A 425 21.28 44.73 0.77
N ALA A 426 22.57 44.91 0.55
CA ALA A 426 23.48 45.34 1.61
C ALA A 426 24.57 46.27 1.09
N THR A 427 24.86 47.35 1.80
CA THR A 427 25.81 48.37 1.37
C THR A 427 27.03 48.45 2.30
N PRO A 428 28.21 48.84 1.80
CA PRO A 428 29.37 49.17 2.63
C PRO A 428 29.09 50.35 3.56
N ASN A 429 29.85 50.51 4.64
CA ASN A 429 29.66 51.60 5.61
C ASN A 429 29.83 53.01 5.03
N GLN A 430 30.53 53.15 3.90
CA GLN A 430 30.76 54.42 3.20
C GLN A 430 30.03 54.46 1.85
N TYR A 431 28.73 54.12 1.85
CA TYR A 431 27.93 54.04 0.62
C TYR A 431 26.97 55.22 0.46
N GLY A 432 26.86 55.74 -0.76
CA GLY A 432 26.02 56.90 -1.10
C GLY A 432 26.73 58.25 -0.91
N PHE A 433 25.97 59.34 -1.03
CA PHE A 433 26.50 60.69 -0.82
C PHE A 433 26.80 60.96 0.65
N GLN A 434 27.86 61.72 0.90
CA GLN A 434 28.31 62.07 2.25
C GLN A 434 27.61 63.36 2.71
N LEU A 435 26.90 63.29 3.85
CA LEU A 435 26.37 64.47 4.54
C LEU A 435 27.18 64.66 5.83
N GLY A 436 28.15 65.57 5.80
CA GLY A 436 29.07 65.77 6.93
C GLY A 436 29.95 64.55 7.16
N LYS A 437 29.86 63.91 8.34
CA LYS A 437 30.58 62.67 8.67
C LYS A 437 29.73 61.39 8.49
N VAL A 438 28.51 61.53 7.98
CA VAL A 438 27.54 60.43 7.89
C VAL A 438 27.31 60.05 6.44
N TYR A 439 27.28 58.75 6.17
CA TYR A 439 26.80 58.15 4.92
C TYR A 439 25.40 57.61 5.18
N PRO A 440 24.33 58.31 4.80
CA PRO A 440 22.95 57.94 5.15
C PRO A 440 22.53 56.55 4.64
N PHE A 441 23.20 56.07 3.59
CA PHE A 441 22.98 54.76 2.99
C PHE A 441 24.11 53.77 3.28
N GLY A 442 25.04 54.12 4.17
CA GLY A 442 26.16 53.29 4.57
C GLY A 442 25.76 52.21 5.58
N GLY A 443 26.16 50.96 5.32
CA GLY A 443 25.87 49.83 6.22
C GLY A 443 24.42 49.37 6.22
N LEU A 444 23.62 49.81 5.23
CA LEU A 444 22.22 49.40 5.08
C LEU A 444 22.16 47.91 4.79
N ARG A 445 21.22 47.20 5.44
CA ARG A 445 20.89 45.79 5.15
C ARG A 445 19.38 45.66 5.09
N ALA A 446 18.86 45.16 3.98
CA ALA A 446 17.44 44.93 3.78
C ALA A 446 17.21 43.56 3.15
N SER A 447 16.20 42.85 3.63
CA SER A 447 15.74 41.58 3.08
C SER A 447 14.23 41.59 2.86
N LEU A 448 13.78 41.08 1.72
CA LEU A 448 12.37 40.92 1.39
C LEU A 448 12.15 39.47 0.92
N GLY A 449 11.08 38.83 1.42
CA GLY A 449 10.62 37.53 0.98
C GLY A 449 9.13 37.59 0.62
N LEU A 450 8.74 37.00 -0.50
CA LEU A 450 7.35 36.81 -0.91
C LEU A 450 7.08 35.35 -1.28
#